data_AF-A0A8J3BP90-F1
#
_entry.id   AF-A0A8J3BP90-F1
#
_cell.length_a   1.000
_cell.length_b   1.000
_cell.length_c   1.000
_cell.angle_alpha   90.00
_cell.angle_beta   90.00
_cell.angle_gamma   90.00
#
_symmetry.space_group_name_H-M   'P 1'
#
loop_
_entity.id
_entity.type
_entity.pdbx_description
1 polymer ?
#
loop_
_entity_poly.entity_id
_entity_poly.type
_entity_poly.pdbx_seq_one_letter_code
_entity_poly.pdbx_strand_id
1 'polypeptide(L)'
;MTITPHHNPLLGAYALDALDQSERTEADAHLAGCADCRAELTELTAVRAALGHLPPEALLHGPPDADLVLHRTLRQVRKENTARQRWGLSAAAAATVAALAGAVLAGAALTSRSAPPPTAAPPTTTAEPQPPGTRIATTQDPRTHVRVTASIIPVANWVRINVAVNGIAQGQDCRLIVVDRQGRRMIAGGWIVSEKGERDGTNLDGTAAIAVGQVSAVEVENTAGTRLVSLRV
;
A
#
# COMPACT_ATOMS: atom_id res chain seq x y z
N MET A 1 28.93 -15.01 -13.66
CA MET A 1 28.54 -15.07 -12.24
C MET A 1 27.26 -14.28 -12.08
N THR A 2 26.11 -14.95 -12.14
CA THR A 2 24.80 -14.35 -11.90
C THR A 2 24.62 -14.19 -10.41
N ILE A 3 24.55 -12.94 -9.93
CA ILE A 3 24.22 -12.61 -8.54
C ILE A 3 22.71 -12.87 -8.39
N THR A 4 22.35 -14.02 -7.85
CA THR A 4 20.98 -14.30 -7.40
C THR A 4 20.73 -13.45 -6.15
N PRO A 5 19.60 -12.73 -6.02
CA PRO A 5 19.33 -11.93 -4.84
C PRO A 5 19.32 -12.81 -3.56
N HIS A 6 20.20 -12.49 -2.60
CA HIS A 6 20.42 -13.20 -1.34
C HIS A 6 19.37 -12.87 -0.25
N HIS A 7 18.11 -12.71 -0.61
CA HIS A 7 17.06 -12.34 0.35
C HIS A 7 16.04 -13.47 0.51
N ASN A 8 16.10 -14.16 1.65
CA ASN A 8 15.03 -15.08 2.05
C ASN A 8 14.15 -14.38 3.11
N PRO A 9 12.89 -14.02 2.81
CA PRO A 9 12.00 -13.36 3.75
C PRO A 9 11.64 -14.24 4.98
N LEU A 10 11.96 -15.53 4.96
CA LEU A 10 11.66 -16.49 6.02
C LEU A 10 12.73 -16.58 7.12
N LEU A 11 13.93 -16.00 6.94
CA LEU A 11 15.06 -16.15 7.89
C LEU A 11 14.74 -15.64 9.30
N GLY A 12 14.07 -14.49 9.41
CA GLY A 12 13.69 -13.94 10.71
C GLY A 12 12.69 -14.84 11.45
N ALA A 13 11.69 -15.37 10.73
CA ALA A 13 10.72 -16.30 11.29
C ALA A 13 11.36 -17.66 11.62
N TYR A 14 12.33 -18.12 10.83
CA TYR A 14 13.14 -19.30 11.10
C TYR A 14 13.92 -19.14 12.42
N ALA A 15 14.63 -18.02 12.60
CA ALA A 15 15.41 -17.74 13.81
C ALA A 15 14.55 -17.68 15.09
N LEU A 16 13.28 -17.26 14.95
CA LEU A 16 12.31 -17.16 16.04
C LEU A 16 11.49 -18.44 16.26
N ASP A 17 11.74 -19.51 15.49
CA ASP A 17 10.97 -20.77 15.52
C ASP A 17 9.47 -20.58 15.23
N ALA A 18 9.15 -19.63 14.34
CA ALA A 18 7.79 -19.19 14.01
C ALA A 18 7.26 -19.70 12.66
N LEU A 19 8.00 -20.57 11.97
CA LEU A 19 7.62 -21.16 10.68
C LEU A 19 6.80 -22.45 10.85
N ASP A 20 5.86 -22.66 9.93
CA ASP A 20 5.21 -23.96 9.77
C ASP A 20 6.16 -25.01 9.15
N GLN A 21 5.72 -26.27 9.09
CA GLN A 21 6.57 -27.38 8.64
C GLN A 21 6.98 -27.24 7.16
N SER A 22 6.11 -26.72 6.31
CA SER A 22 6.39 -26.51 4.89
C SER A 22 7.40 -25.38 4.69
N GLU A 23 7.17 -24.24 5.33
CA GLU A 23 8.05 -23.08 5.26
C GLU A 23 9.43 -23.38 5.85
N ARG A 24 9.49 -24.18 6.92
CA ARG A 24 10.76 -24.64 7.50
C ARG A 24 11.56 -25.50 6.52
N THR A 25 10.89 -26.41 5.82
CA THR A 25 11.54 -27.28 4.82
C THR A 25 12.10 -26.46 3.66
N GLU A 26 11.37 -25.43 3.22
CA GLU A 26 11.84 -24.49 2.19
C GLU A 26 13.07 -23.70 2.66
N ALA A 27 13.01 -23.16 3.89
CA ALA A 27 14.13 -22.44 4.48
C ALA A 27 15.38 -23.32 4.65
N ASP A 28 15.21 -24.57 5.11
CA ASP A 28 16.30 -25.55 5.26
C ASP A 28 16.96 -25.86 3.91
N ALA A 29 16.16 -26.06 2.86
CA ALA A 29 16.67 -26.30 1.51
C ALA A 29 17.49 -25.11 0.99
N HIS A 30 17.07 -23.88 1.27
CA HIS A 30 17.82 -22.68 0.92
C HIS A 30 19.12 -22.55 1.72
N LEU A 31 19.07 -22.77 3.04
CA LEU A 31 20.22 -22.70 3.95
C LEU A 31 21.29 -23.73 3.59
N ALA A 32 20.90 -24.90 3.06
CA ALA A 32 21.84 -25.89 2.55
C ALA A 32 22.69 -25.36 1.37
N GLY A 33 22.13 -24.45 0.56
CA GLY A 33 22.78 -23.91 -0.64
C GLY A 33 23.40 -22.51 -0.49
N CYS A 34 23.06 -21.75 0.54
CA CYS A 34 23.46 -20.35 0.69
C CYS A 34 24.34 -20.12 1.93
N ALA A 35 25.60 -19.73 1.73
CA ALA A 35 26.51 -19.42 2.84
C ALA A 35 26.16 -18.10 3.53
N ASP A 36 25.74 -17.08 2.77
CA ASP A 36 25.43 -15.76 3.30
C ASP A 36 24.20 -15.80 4.21
N CYS A 37 23.14 -16.51 3.82
CA CYS A 37 21.96 -16.69 4.68
C CYS A 37 22.25 -17.49 5.96
N ARG A 38 23.25 -18.40 5.93
CA ARG A 38 23.73 -19.08 7.15
C ARG A 38 24.50 -18.14 8.07
N ALA A 39 25.30 -17.24 7.51
CA ALA A 39 25.98 -16.20 8.28
C ALA A 39 24.95 -15.25 8.93
N GLU A 40 23.98 -14.77 8.16
CA GLU A 40 22.88 -13.93 8.66
C GLU A 40 22.08 -14.63 9.76
N LEU A 41 21.74 -15.91 9.59
CA LEU A 41 21.07 -16.69 10.64
C LEU A 41 21.89 -16.76 11.93
N THR A 42 23.21 -16.84 11.83
CA THR A 42 24.12 -16.84 13.00
C THR A 42 24.05 -15.50 13.73
N GLU A 43 24.04 -14.39 13.00
CA GLU A 43 23.88 -13.06 13.59
C GLU A 43 22.52 -12.88 14.27
N LEU A 44 21.43 -13.29 13.59
CA LEU A 44 20.06 -13.21 14.13
C LEU A 44 19.89 -14.08 15.39
N THR A 45 20.45 -15.28 15.40
CA THR A 45 20.38 -16.17 16.57
C THR A 45 21.21 -15.65 17.75
N ALA A 46 22.33 -14.97 17.50
CA ALA A 46 23.09 -14.28 18.54
C ALA A 46 22.28 -13.13 19.19
N VAL A 47 21.60 -12.32 18.39
CA VAL A 47 20.70 -11.27 18.90
C VAL A 47 19.56 -11.89 19.72
N ARG A 48 18.92 -12.95 19.22
CA ARG A 48 17.87 -13.68 19.96
C ARG A 48 18.39 -14.20 21.30
N ALA A 49 19.59 -14.78 21.33
CA ALA A 49 20.20 -15.26 22.55
C ALA A 49 20.42 -14.11 23.54
N ALA A 50 20.95 -12.96 23.09
CA ALA A 50 21.13 -11.78 23.94
C ALA A 50 19.82 -11.29 24.55
N LEU A 51 18.72 -11.26 23.77
CA LEU A 51 17.40 -10.89 24.25
C LEU A 51 16.85 -11.89 25.29
N GLY A 52 17.19 -13.18 25.17
CA GLY A 52 16.80 -14.21 26.13
C GLY A 52 17.41 -14.05 27.53
N HIS A 53 18.47 -13.24 27.68
CA HIS A 53 19.13 -12.97 28.96
C HIS A 53 18.62 -11.69 29.65
N LEU A 54 17.59 -11.03 29.10
CA LEU A 54 17.05 -9.82 29.71
C LEU A 54 16.33 -10.14 31.03
N PRO A 55 16.62 -9.40 32.11
CA PRO A 55 15.97 -9.60 33.40
C PRO A 55 14.49 -9.16 33.32
N PRO A 56 13.57 -9.79 34.07
CA PRO A 56 12.14 -9.46 34.04
C PRO A 56 11.86 -7.97 34.25
N GLU A 57 12.69 -7.30 35.04
CA GLU A 57 12.61 -5.88 35.35
C GLU A 57 12.80 -4.99 34.11
N ALA A 58 13.59 -5.45 33.13
CA ALA A 58 13.75 -4.76 31.85
C ALA A 58 12.46 -4.81 31.00
N LEU A 59 11.55 -5.74 31.28
CA LEU A 59 10.27 -5.90 30.60
C LEU A 59 9.13 -5.10 31.28
N LEU A 60 9.35 -4.59 32.49
CA LEU A 60 8.32 -3.89 33.29
C LEU A 60 8.09 -2.43 32.88
N HIS A 61 8.93 -1.85 32.02
CA HIS A 61 8.81 -0.45 31.55
C HIS A 61 8.09 -0.35 30.19
N GLY A 62 7.19 -1.28 29.90
CA GLY A 62 6.31 -1.22 28.73
C GLY A 62 5.22 -0.15 28.88
N PRO A 63 4.69 0.40 27.77
CA PRO A 63 3.52 1.28 27.80
C PRO A 63 2.38 0.65 28.61
N PRO A 64 1.60 1.43 29.39
CA PRO A 64 0.59 0.90 30.32
C PRO A 64 -0.52 0.04 29.68
N ASP A 65 -0.58 -0.05 28.35
CA ASP A 65 -1.58 -0.82 27.60
C ASP A 65 -0.97 -1.85 26.63
N ALA A 66 0.32 -2.18 26.74
CA ALA A 66 1.01 -3.06 25.79
C ALA A 66 0.31 -4.43 25.62
N ASP A 67 -0.16 -5.03 26.71
CA ASP A 67 -0.89 -6.29 26.69
C ASP A 67 -2.25 -6.18 26.00
N LEU A 68 -2.99 -5.09 26.22
CA LEU A 68 -4.30 -4.88 25.59
C LEU A 68 -4.16 -4.67 24.08
N VAL A 69 -3.14 -3.95 23.66
CA VAL A 69 -2.82 -3.75 22.24
C VAL A 69 -2.40 -5.08 21.60
N LEU A 70 -1.53 -5.86 22.25
CA LEU A 70 -1.10 -7.18 21.78
C LEU A 70 -2.27 -8.16 21.66
N HIS A 71 -3.14 -8.23 22.67
CA HIS A 71 -4.30 -9.11 22.63
C HIS A 71 -5.31 -8.68 21.55
N ARG A 72 -5.47 -7.38 21.31
CA ARG A 72 -6.32 -6.87 20.23
C ARG A 72 -5.75 -7.23 18.86
N THR A 73 -4.44 -7.03 18.65
CA THR A 73 -3.78 -7.34 17.37
C THR A 73 -3.78 -8.85 17.11
N LEU A 74 -3.44 -9.69 18.08
CA LEU A 74 -3.50 -11.15 17.93
C LEU A 74 -4.92 -11.65 17.64
N ARG A 75 -5.94 -11.07 18.29
CA ARG A 75 -7.34 -11.40 18.00
C ARG A 75 -7.74 -10.99 16.58
N GLN A 76 -7.23 -9.86 16.09
CA GLN A 76 -7.48 -9.40 14.73
C GLN A 76 -6.78 -10.29 13.69
N VAL A 77 -5.50 -10.62 13.89
CA VAL A 77 -4.74 -11.52 13.01
C VAL A 77 -5.41 -12.90 12.93
N ARG A 78 -5.86 -13.46 14.07
CA ARG A 78 -6.61 -14.74 14.07
C ARG A 78 -7.90 -14.65 13.27
N LYS A 79 -8.69 -13.58 13.44
CA LYS A 79 -9.92 -13.38 12.67
C LYS A 79 -9.66 -13.28 11.17
N GLU A 80 -8.63 -12.53 10.77
CA GLU A 80 -8.25 -12.39 9.37
C GLU A 80 -7.75 -13.71 8.78
N ASN A 81 -6.95 -14.48 9.52
CA ASN A 81 -6.46 -15.77 9.05
C ASN A 81 -7.61 -16.80 8.89
N THR A 82 -8.56 -16.82 9.84
CA THR A 82 -9.72 -17.72 9.76
C THR A 82 -10.66 -17.34 8.61
N ALA A 83 -10.82 -16.03 8.33
CA ALA A 83 -11.58 -15.55 7.19
C ALA A 83 -10.93 -15.94 5.85
N ARG A 84 -9.60 -15.78 5.73
CA ARG A 84 -8.82 -16.23 4.57
C ARG A 84 -8.93 -17.74 4.36
N GLN A 85 -8.83 -18.54 5.42
CA GLN A 85 -8.97 -19.99 5.34
C GLN A 85 -10.39 -20.42 4.91
N ARG A 86 -11.44 -19.75 5.40
CA ARG A 86 -12.83 -19.98 4.98
C ARG A 86 -13.09 -19.57 3.52
N TRP A 87 -12.43 -18.52 3.04
CA TRP A 87 -12.52 -18.09 1.65
C TRP A 87 -11.70 -18.98 0.70
N GLY A 88 -10.55 -19.51 1.14
CA GLY A 88 -9.78 -20.51 0.41
C GLY A 88 -10.55 -21.82 0.20
N LEU A 89 -11.27 -22.31 1.21
CA LEU A 89 -12.15 -23.47 1.10
C LEU A 89 -13.35 -23.23 0.16
N SER A 90 -13.82 -21.98 0.07
CA SER A 90 -14.89 -21.58 -0.84
C SER A 90 -14.41 -21.44 -2.29
N ALA A 91 -13.16 -21.02 -2.50
CA ALA A 91 -12.52 -20.96 -3.82
C ALA A 91 -12.20 -22.35 -4.40
N ALA A 92 -11.84 -23.32 -3.55
CA ALA A 92 -11.64 -24.71 -3.97
C ALA A 92 -12.94 -25.38 -4.48
N ALA A 93 -14.10 -24.97 -3.97
CA ALA A 93 -15.40 -25.45 -4.45
C ALA A 93 -15.84 -24.81 -5.78
N ALA A 94 -15.31 -23.63 -6.13
CA ALA A 94 -15.65 -22.94 -7.38
C ALA A 94 -14.79 -23.40 -8.59
N ALA A 95 -13.60 -23.94 -8.34
CA ALA A 95 -12.68 -24.39 -9.40
C ALA A 95 -13.17 -25.63 -10.17
N THR A 96 -14.07 -26.45 -9.59
CA THR A 96 -14.63 -27.62 -10.28
C THR A 96 -15.71 -27.26 -11.30
N VAL A 97 -16.36 -26.10 -11.19
CA VAL A 97 -17.43 -25.66 -12.10
C VAL A 97 -16.86 -24.92 -13.32
N ALA A 98 -15.73 -24.24 -13.20
CA ALA A 98 -15.14 -23.42 -14.27
C ALA A 98 -14.47 -24.25 -15.40
N ALA A 99 -14.15 -25.51 -15.16
CA ALA A 99 -13.48 -26.36 -16.16
C ALA A 99 -14.37 -26.75 -17.36
N LEU A 100 -15.69 -26.51 -17.30
CA LEU A 100 -16.62 -26.85 -18.39
C LEU A 100 -16.99 -25.66 -19.31
N ALA A 101 -16.58 -24.43 -18.99
CA ALA A 101 -16.95 -23.23 -19.75
C ALA A 101 -15.84 -22.68 -20.68
N GLY A 102 -14.62 -23.20 -20.59
CA GLY A 102 -13.44 -22.68 -21.31
C GLY A 102 -13.29 -23.11 -22.77
N ALA A 103 -14.28 -23.78 -23.37
CA ALA A 103 -14.17 -24.36 -24.71
C ALA A 103 -14.73 -23.50 -25.86
N VAL A 104 -15.24 -22.30 -25.60
CA VAL A 104 -15.83 -21.45 -26.65
C VAL A 104 -15.31 -20.04 -26.50
N LEU A 105 -14.31 -19.69 -27.31
CA LEU A 105 -14.08 -18.38 -27.96
C LEU A 105 -12.64 -18.34 -28.49
N ALA A 106 -12.36 -19.21 -29.47
CA ALA A 106 -11.34 -18.99 -30.46
C ALA A 106 -11.99 -18.29 -31.66
N GLY A 107 -11.50 -17.13 -32.07
CA GLY A 107 -11.85 -16.55 -33.38
C GLY A 107 -11.68 -15.04 -33.51
N ALA A 108 -10.72 -14.66 -34.37
CA ALA A 108 -10.60 -13.39 -35.10
C ALA A 108 -10.13 -12.14 -34.30
N ALA A 109 -9.20 -11.29 -34.76
CA ALA A 109 -8.45 -11.20 -36.01
C ALA A 109 -7.18 -10.33 -35.85
N LEU A 110 -6.10 -10.83 -36.44
CA LEU A 110 -5.13 -10.18 -37.34
C LEU A 110 -4.72 -8.70 -37.14
N THR A 111 -3.42 -8.54 -36.86
CA THR A 111 -2.44 -7.64 -37.50
C THR A 111 -2.75 -6.14 -37.61
N SER A 112 -1.94 -5.30 -36.96
CA SER A 112 -1.49 -4.04 -37.54
C SER A 112 -0.08 -3.66 -37.08
N ARG A 113 0.67 -3.14 -38.04
CA ARG A 113 2.12 -3.13 -38.19
C ARG A 113 2.76 -1.94 -37.47
N SER A 114 3.99 -2.15 -37.02
CA SER A 114 4.95 -1.07 -36.72
C SER A 114 5.45 -0.41 -38.00
N ALA A 115 5.56 0.93 -38.02
CA ALA A 115 6.50 1.73 -38.81
C ALA A 115 6.58 3.20 -38.28
N PRO A 116 7.71 3.93 -38.47
CA PRO A 116 8.22 5.04 -37.62
C PRO A 116 7.89 6.48 -38.14
N PRO A 117 8.30 7.58 -37.45
CA PRO A 117 7.62 8.88 -37.48
C PRO A 117 8.11 9.86 -38.56
N PRO A 118 7.35 10.96 -38.80
CA PRO A 118 8.00 12.22 -39.11
C PRO A 118 7.42 13.47 -38.39
N THR A 119 8.37 14.29 -37.92
CA THR A 119 8.47 15.76 -37.98
C THR A 119 7.53 16.66 -37.18
N ALA A 120 8.19 17.56 -36.43
CA ALA A 120 7.69 18.54 -35.47
C ALA A 120 6.98 19.77 -36.06
N ALA A 121 6.01 20.30 -35.30
CA ALA A 121 5.50 21.67 -35.31
C ALA A 121 4.85 22.01 -33.92
N PRO A 122 4.71 23.29 -33.52
CA PRO A 122 4.92 23.85 -32.16
C PRO A 122 3.82 23.59 -31.09
N PRO A 123 4.10 23.85 -29.78
CA PRO A 123 3.31 23.29 -28.67
C PRO A 123 1.96 23.98 -28.54
N THR A 124 0.89 23.22 -28.78
CA THR A 124 -0.38 23.44 -28.09
C THR A 124 -0.39 22.49 -26.91
N THR A 125 -0.56 23.02 -25.70
CA THR A 125 -0.74 22.24 -24.47
C THR A 125 -1.95 21.33 -24.65
N THR A 126 -1.69 20.13 -25.16
CA THR A 126 -2.65 19.05 -25.31
C THR A 126 -2.73 18.42 -23.94
N ALA A 127 -3.84 18.66 -23.23
CA ALA A 127 -4.16 17.87 -22.04
C ALA A 127 -4.13 16.39 -22.45
N GLU A 128 -3.29 15.61 -21.77
CA GLU A 128 -3.14 14.19 -22.00
C GLU A 128 -4.53 13.50 -21.91
N PRO A 129 -4.88 12.55 -22.80
CA PRO A 129 -6.17 11.89 -22.79
C PRO A 129 -6.43 11.23 -21.43
N GLN A 130 -7.33 11.83 -20.66
CA GLN A 130 -7.62 11.37 -19.31
C GLN A 130 -8.42 10.06 -19.37
N PRO A 131 -8.10 9.05 -18.53
CA PRO A 131 -8.86 7.81 -18.51
C PRO A 131 -10.37 8.08 -18.32
N PRO A 132 -11.26 7.36 -19.04
CA PRO A 132 -12.71 7.53 -18.90
C PRO A 132 -13.15 7.43 -17.44
N GLY A 133 -13.96 8.39 -16.98
CA GLY A 133 -14.47 8.42 -15.60
C GLY A 133 -13.55 9.08 -14.57
N THR A 134 -12.42 9.66 -14.99
CA THR A 134 -11.56 10.46 -14.11
C THR A 134 -12.27 11.75 -13.68
N ARG A 135 -12.28 12.04 -12.38
CA ARG A 135 -12.82 13.30 -11.83
C ARG A 135 -11.68 14.20 -11.39
N ILE A 136 -11.73 15.47 -11.77
CA ILE A 136 -10.81 16.49 -11.27
C ILE A 136 -11.60 17.54 -10.52
N ALA A 137 -11.13 17.89 -9.33
CA ALA A 137 -11.71 18.98 -8.56
C ALA A 137 -10.62 19.77 -7.85
N THR A 138 -10.88 21.06 -7.65
CA THR A 138 -9.98 21.99 -6.96
C THR A 138 -10.76 22.78 -5.92
N THR A 139 -10.16 22.98 -4.74
CA THR A 139 -10.71 23.86 -3.71
C THR A 139 -9.59 24.60 -2.98
N GLN A 140 -9.97 25.66 -2.26
CA GLN A 140 -9.10 26.34 -1.33
C GLN A 140 -9.85 26.55 -0.02
N ASP A 141 -9.23 26.17 1.10
CA ASP A 141 -9.82 26.38 2.41
C ASP A 141 -9.71 27.86 2.81
N PRO A 142 -10.81 28.54 3.21
CA PRO A 142 -10.78 29.95 3.54
C PRO A 142 -10.10 30.26 4.88
N ARG A 143 -9.90 29.28 5.76
CA ARG A 143 -9.28 29.47 7.08
C ARG A 143 -7.79 29.20 7.07
N THR A 144 -7.37 28.13 6.40
CA THR A 144 -5.96 27.73 6.32
C THR A 144 -5.27 28.26 5.07
N HIS A 145 -6.03 28.76 4.09
CA HIS A 145 -5.58 29.16 2.76
C HIS A 145 -4.93 28.05 1.92
N VAL A 146 -4.98 26.80 2.40
CA VAL A 146 -4.47 25.63 1.70
C VAL A 146 -5.30 25.36 0.46
N ARG A 147 -4.63 25.24 -0.68
CA ARG A 147 -5.24 24.90 -1.97
C ARG A 147 -4.94 23.45 -2.30
N VAL A 148 -5.95 22.73 -2.76
CA VAL A 148 -5.80 21.34 -3.20
C VAL A 148 -6.49 21.12 -4.54
N THR A 149 -5.80 20.42 -5.44
CA THR A 149 -6.32 19.89 -6.70
C THR A 149 -6.18 18.39 -6.65
N ALA A 150 -7.27 17.65 -6.85
CA ALA A 150 -7.26 16.19 -6.87
C ALA A 150 -7.77 15.66 -8.20
N SER A 151 -7.05 14.68 -8.75
CA SER A 151 -7.41 13.87 -9.92
C SER A 151 -7.69 12.44 -9.46
N ILE A 152 -8.95 12.03 -9.48
CA ILE A 152 -9.42 10.72 -9.03
C ILE A 152 -9.68 9.85 -10.26
N ILE A 153 -8.79 8.89 -10.47
CA ILE A 153 -8.74 8.01 -11.63
C ILE A 153 -9.34 6.65 -11.23
N PRO A 154 -10.41 6.19 -11.89
CA PRO A 154 -10.99 4.87 -11.60
C PRO A 154 -10.06 3.74 -12.03
N VAL A 155 -9.89 2.74 -11.14
CA VAL A 155 -9.19 1.49 -11.45
C VAL A 155 -10.03 0.33 -10.93
N ALA A 156 -10.79 -0.31 -11.84
CA ALA A 156 -11.77 -1.34 -11.49
C ALA A 156 -12.76 -0.88 -10.39
N ASN A 157 -12.64 -1.42 -9.17
CA ASN A 157 -13.50 -1.11 -8.03
C ASN A 157 -12.84 -0.22 -6.96
N TRP A 158 -11.69 0.37 -7.28
CA TRP A 158 -10.95 1.29 -6.42
C TRP A 158 -10.49 2.51 -7.23
N VAL A 159 -9.82 3.47 -6.57
CA VAL A 159 -9.33 4.69 -7.23
C VAL A 159 -7.84 4.90 -7.00
N ARG A 160 -7.14 5.33 -8.05
CA ARG A 160 -5.86 6.02 -7.94
C ARG A 160 -6.14 7.50 -7.83
N ILE A 161 -5.44 8.20 -6.95
CA ILE A 161 -5.60 9.64 -6.78
C ILE A 161 -4.26 10.33 -6.93
N ASN A 162 -4.20 11.38 -7.74
CA ASN A 162 -3.09 12.32 -7.80
C ASN A 162 -3.55 13.64 -7.17
N VAL A 163 -2.78 14.18 -6.23
CA VAL A 163 -3.16 15.39 -5.49
C VAL A 163 -2.01 16.37 -5.46
N ALA A 164 -2.27 17.60 -5.92
CA ALA A 164 -1.39 18.73 -5.74
C ALA A 164 -1.91 19.62 -4.60
N VAL A 165 -1.07 19.84 -3.58
CA VAL A 165 -1.40 20.62 -2.39
C VAL A 165 -0.43 21.78 -2.21
N ASN A 166 -0.94 22.99 -2.01
CA ASN A 166 -0.14 24.20 -1.83
C ASN A 166 -0.56 24.95 -0.55
N GLY A 167 0.38 25.64 0.09
CA GLY A 167 0.13 26.51 1.24
C GLY A 167 0.19 25.81 2.61
N ILE A 168 0.86 24.67 2.71
CA ILE A 168 1.15 24.01 4.00
C ILE A 168 2.59 24.33 4.39
N ALA A 169 2.82 24.72 5.64
CA ALA A 169 4.15 25.04 6.16
C ALA A 169 5.08 23.81 6.20
N GLN A 170 6.38 24.03 6.03
CA GLN A 170 7.42 23.01 6.15
C GLN A 170 7.35 22.28 7.50
N GLY A 171 7.66 20.99 7.48
CA GLY A 171 7.75 20.15 8.67
C GLY A 171 6.40 19.64 9.18
N GLN A 172 5.29 20.04 8.56
CA GLN A 172 3.99 19.42 8.84
C GLN A 172 3.97 17.98 8.34
N ASP A 173 3.64 17.05 9.23
CA ASP A 173 3.35 15.65 8.91
C ASP A 173 1.86 15.53 8.56
N CYS A 174 1.58 15.23 7.30
CA CYS A 174 0.26 15.28 6.67
C CYS A 174 -0.18 13.90 6.17
N ARG A 175 -1.50 13.72 6.10
CA ARG A 175 -2.18 12.54 5.57
C ARG A 175 -3.19 12.96 4.52
N LEU A 176 -3.21 12.20 3.43
CA LEU A 176 -4.24 12.27 2.40
C LEU A 176 -5.32 11.26 2.75
N ILE A 177 -6.57 11.71 2.81
CA ILE A 177 -7.71 10.90 3.20
C ILE A 177 -8.77 10.98 2.10
N VAL A 178 -9.24 9.82 1.64
CA VAL A 178 -10.39 9.71 0.75
C VAL A 178 -11.60 9.27 1.58
N VAL A 179 -12.70 10.00 1.46
CA VAL A 179 -13.94 9.77 2.20
C VAL A 179 -15.00 9.24 1.25
N ASP A 180 -15.66 8.16 1.63
CA ASP A 180 -16.81 7.65 0.89
C ASP A 180 -18.13 8.28 1.31
N ARG A 181 -19.19 8.07 0.52
CA ARG A 181 -20.54 8.56 0.78
C ARG A 181 -21.16 8.09 2.09
N GLN A 182 -20.62 7.04 2.72
CA GLN A 182 -21.05 6.54 4.02
C GLN A 182 -20.26 7.19 5.17
N GLY A 183 -19.34 8.10 4.85
CA GLY A 183 -18.48 8.78 5.81
C GLY A 183 -17.25 7.97 6.23
N ARG A 184 -16.99 6.81 5.61
CA ARG A 184 -15.79 6.02 5.91
C ARG A 184 -14.57 6.73 5.32
N ARG A 185 -13.55 6.86 6.15
CA ARG A 185 -12.30 7.57 5.86
C ARG A 185 -11.20 6.55 5.57
N MET A 186 -10.54 6.65 4.43
CA MET A 186 -9.40 5.82 4.06
C MET A 186 -8.16 6.67 3.84
N ILE A 187 -7.06 6.32 4.50
CA ILE A 187 -5.77 6.97 4.28
C ILE A 187 -5.23 6.50 2.92
N ALA A 188 -5.02 7.44 2.00
CA ALA A 188 -4.48 7.18 0.67
C ALA A 188 -2.98 7.50 0.55
N GLY A 189 -2.40 8.18 1.55
CA GLY A 189 -0.98 8.49 1.61
C GLY A 189 -0.63 9.36 2.82
N GLY A 190 0.66 9.52 3.09
CA GLY A 190 1.18 10.41 4.12
C GLY A 190 2.55 10.97 3.70
N TRP A 191 2.86 12.18 4.16
CA TRP A 191 4.11 12.86 3.82
C TRP A 191 4.46 13.94 4.84
N ILE A 192 5.74 14.31 4.88
CA ILE A 192 6.21 15.50 5.59
C ILE A 192 6.47 16.59 4.55
N VAL A 193 5.95 17.79 4.79
CA VAL A 193 6.16 18.93 3.88
C VAL A 193 7.61 19.36 3.90
N SER A 194 8.27 19.31 2.74
CA SER A 194 9.63 19.83 2.55
C SER A 194 9.61 21.35 2.36
N GLU A 195 10.76 22.00 2.51
CA GLU A 195 10.94 23.43 2.21
C GLU A 195 10.50 23.79 0.78
N LYS A 196 10.81 22.91 -0.19
CA LYS A 196 10.32 23.05 -1.57
C LYS A 196 8.81 22.89 -1.65
N GLY A 197 8.25 21.93 -0.91
CA GLY A 197 6.82 21.66 -0.87
C GLY A 197 5.98 22.81 -0.33
N GLU A 198 6.53 23.60 0.61
CA GLU A 198 5.90 24.83 1.10
C GLU A 198 5.84 25.92 0.01
N ARG A 199 6.93 26.11 -0.74
CA ARG A 199 7.03 27.15 -1.78
C ARG A 199 6.28 26.81 -3.07
N ASP A 200 6.54 25.63 -3.61
CA ASP A 200 6.13 25.23 -4.96
C ASP A 200 4.88 24.33 -4.94
N GLY A 201 4.53 23.80 -3.76
CA GLY A 201 3.51 22.76 -3.63
C GLY A 201 4.08 21.35 -3.55
N THR A 202 3.26 20.45 -3.05
CA THR A 202 3.57 19.01 -2.99
C THR A 202 2.59 18.25 -3.87
N ASN A 203 3.11 17.43 -4.79
CA ASN A 203 2.31 16.49 -5.56
C ASN A 203 2.48 15.07 -5.00
N LEU A 204 1.38 14.36 -4.84
CA LEU A 204 1.31 13.07 -4.17
C LEU A 204 0.41 12.13 -4.96
N ASP A 205 0.84 10.90 -5.12
CA ASP A 205 0.02 9.81 -5.61
C ASP A 205 -0.42 8.92 -4.45
N GLY A 206 -1.68 8.49 -4.50
CA GLY A 206 -2.28 7.62 -3.51
C GLY A 206 -3.28 6.67 -4.12
N THR A 207 -3.79 5.76 -3.29
CA THR A 207 -4.85 4.82 -3.67
C THR A 207 -5.88 4.70 -2.57
N ALA A 208 -7.12 4.42 -2.92
CA ALA A 208 -8.17 4.11 -1.94
C ALA A 208 -9.08 3.00 -2.47
N ALA A 209 -9.38 2.00 -1.62
CA ALA A 209 -10.32 0.92 -1.92
C ALA A 209 -11.78 1.41 -1.79
N ILE A 210 -12.11 2.42 -2.61
CA ILE A 210 -13.43 3.04 -2.75
C ILE A 210 -13.68 3.17 -4.25
N ALA A 211 -14.83 2.70 -4.73
CA ALA A 211 -15.21 2.90 -6.14
C ALA A 211 -15.40 4.40 -6.43
N VAL A 212 -15.04 4.86 -7.63
CA VAL A 212 -15.10 6.30 -8.00
C VAL A 212 -16.47 6.94 -7.77
N GLY A 213 -17.57 6.20 -7.98
CA GLY A 213 -18.93 6.68 -7.74
C GLY A 213 -19.30 6.83 -6.26
N GLN A 214 -18.51 6.24 -5.36
CA GLN A 214 -18.69 6.30 -3.90
C GLN A 214 -17.76 7.31 -3.22
N VAL A 215 -16.79 7.88 -3.92
CA VAL A 215 -15.96 8.98 -3.39
C VAL A 215 -16.83 10.22 -3.21
N SER A 216 -16.83 10.80 -2.02
CA SER A 216 -17.56 12.03 -1.70
C SER A 216 -16.65 13.20 -1.36
N ALA A 217 -15.47 12.92 -0.79
CA ALA A 217 -14.50 13.96 -0.47
C ALA A 217 -13.05 13.44 -0.47
N VAL A 218 -12.14 14.38 -0.64
CA VAL A 218 -10.69 14.23 -0.47
C VAL A 218 -10.26 15.25 0.56
N GLU A 219 -9.61 14.81 1.62
CA GLU A 219 -9.21 15.65 2.74
C GLU A 219 -7.71 15.54 2.96
N VAL A 220 -7.11 16.64 3.41
CA VAL A 220 -5.74 16.67 3.92
C VAL A 220 -5.78 17.08 5.38
N GLU A 221 -5.14 16.29 6.22
CA GLU A 221 -5.07 16.53 7.66
C GLU A 221 -3.63 16.39 8.13
N ASN A 222 -3.26 17.12 9.18
CA ASN A 222 -2.00 16.84 9.86
C ASN A 222 -2.16 15.68 10.87
N THR A 223 -1.05 15.08 11.28
CA THR A 223 -1.07 14.00 12.29
C THR A 223 -1.47 14.45 13.69
N ALA A 224 -1.52 15.76 13.92
CA ALA A 224 -2.13 16.38 15.11
C ALA A 224 -3.68 16.43 15.04
N GLY A 225 -4.31 15.93 13.98
CA GLY A 225 -5.76 15.84 13.83
C GLY A 225 -6.45 17.11 13.33
N THR A 226 -5.69 18.11 12.90
CA THR A 226 -6.22 19.34 12.29
C THR A 226 -6.46 19.09 10.81
N ARG A 227 -7.70 19.26 10.36
CA ARG A 227 -8.03 19.24 8.93
C ARG A 227 -7.60 20.54 8.26
N LEU A 228 -6.70 20.41 7.30
CA LEU A 228 -6.13 21.54 6.57
C LEU A 228 -7.00 21.95 5.39
N VAL A 229 -7.60 21.00 4.69
CA VAL A 229 -8.53 21.27 3.59
C VAL A 229 -9.46 20.07 3.36
N SER A 230 -10.69 20.34 2.90
CA SER A 230 -11.67 19.34 2.49
C SER A 230 -12.23 19.69 1.11
N LEU A 231 -12.00 18.83 0.13
CA LEU A 231 -12.46 18.93 -1.25
C LEU A 231 -13.62 17.95 -1.47
N ARG A 232 -14.80 18.45 -1.81
CA ARG A 232 -15.93 17.58 -2.20
C ARG A 232 -15.91 17.28 -3.70
N VAL A 233 -16.32 16.07 -4.08
CA VAL A 233 -16.25 15.51 -5.46
C VAL A 233 -17.50 14.70 -5.80
#